data_AF-A0A2C5ZSI6-F1
#
_entry.id   AF-A0A2C5ZSI6-F1
#
_cell.length_a   1.000
_cell.length_b   1.000
_cell.length_c   1.000
_cell.angle_alpha   90.00
_cell.angle_beta   90.00
_cell.angle_gamma   90.00
#
_symmetry.space_group_name_H-M   'P 1'
#
loop_
_entity.id
_entity.type
_entity.pdbx_description
1 polymer ?
#
loop_
_entity_poly.entity_id
_entity_poly.type
_entity_poly.pdbx_seq_one_letter_code
_entity_poly.pdbx_strand_id
1 'polypeptide(L)' 'MPQATDCLQPPLSEAERAIVKSYGGWTSFMRCMGLKPWEEEDVAEGKAILRAFVAGDEEDEADAADQAAG' A
#
# COMPACT_ATOMS: atom_id res chain seq x y z
N MET A 1 8.71 15.06 5.38
CA MET A 1 8.96 15.78 4.12
C MET A 1 8.43 14.91 3.00
N PRO A 2 7.59 15.42 2.08
CA PRO A 2 7.27 14.68 0.87
C PRO A 2 8.55 14.44 0.07
N GLN A 3 8.74 13.22 -0.43
CA GLN A 3 9.89 12.86 -1.24
C GLN A 3 9.67 13.28 -2.70
N ALA A 4 10.76 13.48 -3.44
CA ALA A 4 10.70 14.00 -4.81
C ALA A 4 9.82 13.13 -5.73
N THR A 5 9.79 11.82 -5.53
CA THR A 5 9.00 10.88 -6.33
C THR A 5 7.60 10.62 -5.77
N ASP A 6 7.18 11.27 -4.67
CA ASP A 6 5.79 11.20 -4.22
C ASP A 6 4.85 11.90 -5.23
N CYS A 7 5.37 12.81 -6.05
CA CYS A 7 4.62 13.41 -7.15
C CYS A 7 4.34 12.43 -8.31
N LEU A 8 5.05 11.29 -8.36
CA LEU A 8 4.82 10.20 -9.32
C LEU A 8 3.80 9.18 -8.80
N GLN A 9 3.23 9.41 -7.61
CA GLN A 9 2.20 8.54 -7.07
C GLN A 9 1.00 8.49 -8.03
N PRO A 10 0.58 7.30 -8.47
CA PRO A 10 -0.61 7.18 -9.30
C PRO A 10 -1.88 7.50 -8.48
N PRO A 11 -3.04 7.66 -9.13
CA PRO A 11 -4.31 7.73 -8.41
C PRO A 11 -4.50 6.47 -7.56
N LEU A 12 -4.63 6.68 -6.24
CA LEU A 12 -4.88 5.65 -5.24
C LEU A 12 -6.24 5.84 -4.59
N SER A 13 -6.90 4.73 -4.26
CA SER A 13 -8.08 4.71 -3.39
C SER A 13 -7.73 5.18 -1.97
N GLU A 14 -8.73 5.40 -1.12
CA GLU A 14 -8.50 5.80 0.27
C GLU A 14 -7.77 4.71 1.07
N ALA A 15 -8.15 3.44 0.90
CA ALA A 15 -7.51 2.30 1.54
C ALA A 15 -6.05 2.14 1.09
N GLU A 16 -5.79 2.18 -0.21
CA GLU A 16 -4.43 2.13 -0.78
C GLU A 16 -3.57 3.29 -0.23
N ARG A 17 -4.15 4.49 -0.10
CA ARG A 17 -3.46 5.67 0.44
C ARG A 17 -3.15 5.54 1.92
N ALA A 18 -4.03 4.91 2.71
CA ALA A 18 -3.80 4.68 4.14
C ALA A 18 -2.57 3.78 4.35
N ILE A 19 -2.47 2.70 3.56
CA ILE A 19 -1.31 1.81 3.54
C ILE A 19 -0.06 2.58 3.14
N VAL A 20 -0.06 3.27 1.98
CA VAL A 20 1.12 4.04 1.54
C VAL A 20 1.57 5.08 2.58
N LYS A 21 0.62 5.70 3.28
CA LYS A 21 0.91 6.66 4.36
C LYS A 21 1.60 6.01 5.56
N SER A 22 1.28 4.76 5.91
CA SER A 22 1.94 4.04 7.01
C SER A 22 3.43 3.78 6.73
N TYR A 23 3.81 3.62 5.46
CA TYR A 23 5.20 3.54 5.02
C TYR A 23 5.90 4.91 4.91
N GLY A 24 5.17 6.02 5.11
CA GLY A 24 5.71 7.37 5.00
C GLY A 24 5.68 7.96 3.57
N GLY A 25 4.76 7.48 2.73
CA GLY A 25 4.54 7.99 1.37
C GLY A 25 4.86 6.98 0.26
N TRP A 26 4.46 7.32 -0.97
CA TRP A 26 4.59 6.44 -2.14
C TRP A 26 6.03 6.02 -2.39
N THR A 27 6.96 6.97 -2.28
CA THR A 27 8.39 6.70 -2.48
C THR A 27 8.93 5.70 -1.47
N SER A 28 8.56 5.87 -0.19
CA SER A 28 9.01 4.97 0.87
C SER A 28 8.43 3.58 0.69
N PHE A 29 7.14 3.48 0.33
CA PHE A 29 6.48 2.22 0.03
C PHE A 29 7.19 1.47 -1.11
N MET A 30 7.38 2.13 -2.25
CA MET A 30 8.06 1.54 -3.42
C MET A 30 9.48 1.09 -3.06
N ARG A 31 10.23 1.91 -2.32
CA ARG A 31 11.57 1.53 -1.87
C ARG A 31 11.57 0.31 -0.95
N CYS A 32 10.59 0.19 -0.05
CA CYS A 32 10.45 -0.98 0.82
C CYS A 32 10.13 -2.26 0.03
N MET A 33 9.44 -2.14 -1.11
CA MET A 33 9.15 -3.25 -2.02
C MET A 33 10.27 -3.52 -3.04
N GLY A 34 11.35 -2.72 -3.03
CA GLY A 34 12.44 -2.85 -4.01
C GLY A 34 12.08 -2.34 -5.41
N LEU A 35 11.03 -1.52 -5.53
CA LEU A 35 10.46 -1.02 -6.78
C LEU A 35 10.89 0.44 -7.04
N LYS A 36 10.96 0.82 -8.32
CA LYS A 36 11.32 2.18 -8.77
C LYS A 36 10.07 2.99 -9.11
N PRO A 37 9.79 4.11 -8.42
CA PRO A 37 8.63 4.97 -8.69
C PRO A 37 8.55 5.61 -10.09
N TRP A 38 9.63 5.58 -10.87
CA TRP A 38 9.73 6.17 -12.21
C TRP A 38 9.69 5.15 -13.35
N GLU A 39 9.64 3.85 -13.05
CA GLU A 39 9.46 2.80 -14.05
C GLU A 39 7.99 2.36 -14.06
N GLU A 40 7.35 2.38 -15.23
CA GLU A 40 5.91 2.09 -15.34
C GLU A 40 5.55 0.65 -14.94
N GLU A 41 6.44 -0.31 -15.23
CA GLU A 41 6.29 -1.71 -14.85
C GLU A 41 6.29 -1.88 -13.32
N ASP A 42 7.25 -1.25 -12.65
CA ASP A 42 7.37 -1.26 -11.19
C ASP A 42 6.17 -0.54 -10.54
N VAL A 43 5.67 0.54 -11.14
CA VAL A 43 4.45 1.23 -10.66
C VAL A 43 3.25 0.30 -10.73
N ALA A 44 3.08 -0.46 -11.81
CA ALA A 44 2.00 -1.42 -11.96
C ALA A 44 2.10 -2.54 -10.92
N GLU A 45 3.32 -3.05 -10.66
CA GLU A 45 3.58 -4.05 -9.62
C GLU A 45 3.27 -3.49 -8.22
N GLY A 46 3.73 -2.27 -7.92
CA GLY A 46 3.43 -1.60 -6.64
C GLY A 46 1.94 -1.44 -6.40
N LYS A 47 1.15 -1.12 -7.43
CA LYS A 47 -0.32 -1.09 -7.33
C LYS A 47 -0.93 -2.48 -7.11
N ALA A 48 -0.38 -3.53 -7.71
CA ALA A 48 -0.86 -4.89 -7.49
C ALA A 48 -0.61 -5.35 -6.04
N ILE A 49 0.55 -5.03 -5.48
CA ILE A 49 0.88 -5.29 -4.07
C ILE A 49 -0.07 -4.53 -3.13
N LEU A 50 -0.34 -3.25 -3.41
CA LEU A 50 -1.30 -2.46 -2.62
C LEU A 50 -2.70 -3.09 -2.62
N ARG A 51 -3.18 -3.53 -3.78
CA ARG A 51 -4.48 -4.21 -3.87
C ARG A 51 -4.52 -5.51 -3.07
N ALA A 52 -3.42 -6.27 -3.08
CA ALA A 52 -3.31 -7.48 -2.27
C ALA A 52 -3.31 -7.17 -0.77
N PHE A 53 -2.64 -6.10 -0.34
CA PHE A 53 -2.67 -5.68 1.06
C PHE A 53 -4.07 -5.22 1.50
N VAL A 54 -4.79 -4.45 0.66
CA VAL A 54 -6.18 -4.07 0.98
C VAL A 54 -7.06 -5.32 1.12
N ALA A 55 -6.97 -6.26 0.18
CA ALA A 55 -7.77 -7.47 0.22
C ALA A 55 -7.46 -8.36 1.45
N GLY A 56 -6.19 -8.43 1.87
CA GLY A 56 -5.80 -9.17 3.08
C GLY A 56 -6.25 -8.51 4.38
N ASP A 57 -6.18 -7.18 4.47
CA ASP A 57 -6.63 -6.41 5.65
C ASP A 57 -8.16 -6.55 5.85
N GLU A 58 -8.93 -6.70 4.76
CA GLU A 58 -10.37 -6.98 4.81
C GLU A 58 -10.70 -8.39 5.32
N GLU A 59 -9.79 -9.36 5.19
CA GLU A 59 -9.98 -10.74 5.66
C GLU A 59 -9.54 -10.92 7.13
N ASP A 60 -8.47 -10.25 7.57
CA ASP A 60 -7.97 -10.33 8.95
C ASP A 60 -8.91 -9.66 9.98
N GLU A 61 -9.67 -8.63 9.59
CA GLU A 61 -10.66 -7.96 10.46
C GLU A 61 -11.90 -8.86 10.75
N ALA A 62 -12.15 -9.88 9.92
CA ALA A 62 -13.28 -10.79 10.08
C ALA A 62 -13.01 -11.94 11.08
N ASP A 63 -11.75 -12.33 11.28
CA ASP A 63 -11.36 -13.44 12.18
C ASP A 63 -11.10 -12.97 13.64
N ALA A 64 -10.81 -11.69 13.85
CA ALA A 64 -10.60 -11.13 15.18
C ALA A 64 -11.89 -11.01 16.02
N ALA A 65 -13.08 -11.11 15.41
CA ALA A 65 -14.36 -10.98 16.10
C ALA A 65 -14.91 -12.30 16.69
N ASP A 66 -14.40 -13.47 16.29
CA ASP A 66 -14.88 -14.78 16.78
C ASP A 66 -14.18 -15.23 18.07
N GLN A 67 -12.96 -14.77 18.34
CA GLN A 67 -12.11 -15.29 19.42
C GLN A 67 -12.30 -14.60 20.80
N ALA A 68 -13.28 -13.70 20.94
CA ALA A 68 -13.58 -13.01 22.20
C ALA A 68 -14.73 -13.62 23.02
N ALA A 69 -15.29 -14.75 22.59
CA ALA A 69 -16.44 -15.40 23.24
C ALA A 69 -16.18 -16.84 23.74
N GLY A 70 -14.91 -17.19 24.04
CA GLY A 70 -14.49 -18.47 24.61
C GLY A 70 -14.17 -18.42 26.10
#